data_AF-A0A1I2BK33-F1
#
_entry.id   AF-A0A1I2BK33-F1
#
_cell.length_a   1.000
_cell.length_b   1.000
_cell.length_c   1.000
_cell.angle_alpha   90.00
_cell.angle_beta   90.00
_cell.angle_gamma   90.00
#
_symmetry.space_group_name_H-M   'P 1'
#
loop_
_entity.id
_entity.type
_entity.pdbx_description
1 polymer ?
#
loop_
_entity_poly.entity_id
_entity_poly.type
_entity_poly.pdbx_seq_one_letter_code
_entity_poly.pdbx_strand_id
1 'polypeptide(L)'
;MKKMTVMVAALALALGVSVCSAQNNGLAAENSGINCKDGVCEFVPGAAGGERTAFAAINPYNNAVPDIEGEWARDVKQLGPHDVFTAGQTEPLAGIVFSVNNPIKNFKVLSLHLKDFSDGKPVFLVKELYTKDVFRPDRQLLVRFSFIGSIPNNGISYTDGNGKTRYYSISESGMDGSLVFSEF
;
A
#
# COMPACT_ATOMS: atom_id res chain seq x y z
N MET A 1 51.76 -50.93 9.05
CA MET A 1 52.16 -51.30 10.43
C MET A 1 52.02 -50.04 11.27
N LYS A 2 51.30 -49.91 12.39
CA LYS A 2 50.81 -50.83 13.42
C LYS A 2 49.59 -50.16 14.09
N LYS A 3 48.61 -50.94 14.52
CA LYS A 3 47.35 -50.55 15.18
C LYS A 3 47.60 -50.00 16.60
N MET A 4 46.70 -49.16 17.12
CA MET A 4 46.24 -49.24 18.53
C MET A 4 44.90 -48.55 18.73
N THR A 5 43.88 -49.38 18.97
CA THR A 5 42.59 -49.08 19.61
C THR A 5 42.81 -49.13 21.12
N VAL A 6 42.18 -48.24 21.92
CA VAL A 6 41.48 -48.58 23.20
C VAL A 6 40.45 -47.48 23.48
N MET A 7 39.35 -47.93 24.08
CA MET A 7 38.02 -47.35 24.25
C MET A 7 37.75 -47.09 25.76
N VAL A 8 36.71 -46.29 26.03
CA VAL A 8 35.86 -46.24 27.26
C VAL A 8 36.26 -45.26 28.39
N ALA A 9 35.41 -44.25 28.60
CA ALA A 9 34.63 -44.08 29.84
C ALA A 9 33.50 -43.05 29.63
N ALA A 10 32.28 -43.45 29.99
CA ALA A 10 31.07 -42.64 29.95
C ALA A 10 30.85 -41.87 31.26
N LEU A 11 29.85 -40.98 31.22
CA LEU A 11 28.96 -40.55 32.32
C LEU A 11 29.21 -39.15 32.94
N ALA A 12 28.35 -38.19 32.59
CA ALA A 12 27.45 -37.51 33.54
C ALA A 12 26.50 -36.53 32.82
N LEU A 13 25.20 -36.69 33.05
CA LEU A 13 24.16 -35.72 32.70
C LEU A 13 24.35 -34.42 33.50
N ALA A 14 24.17 -33.27 32.84
CA ALA A 14 23.53 -32.11 33.45
C ALA A 14 22.81 -31.31 32.35
N LEU A 15 21.48 -31.37 32.35
CA LEU A 15 20.62 -30.43 31.65
C LEU A 15 20.80 -29.06 32.34
N GLY A 16 21.29 -28.08 31.57
CA GLY A 16 21.42 -26.69 32.01
C GLY A 16 21.08 -25.76 30.87
N VAL A 17 19.78 -25.63 30.59
CA VAL A 17 19.24 -24.59 29.70
C VAL A 17 19.56 -23.23 30.33
N SER A 18 20.57 -22.54 29.77
CA SER A 18 20.85 -21.15 30.13
C SER A 18 19.90 -20.26 29.34
N VAL A 19 18.73 -20.03 29.91
CA VAL A 19 17.84 -18.90 29.56
C VAL A 19 18.43 -17.67 30.22
N CYS A 20 19.12 -16.82 29.45
CA CYS A 20 19.32 -15.43 29.84
C CYS A 20 18.29 -14.57 29.13
N SER A 21 17.28 -14.22 29.91
CA SER A 21 16.27 -13.20 29.74
C SER A 21 16.83 -11.88 29.20
N ALA A 22 16.52 -11.55 27.96
CA ALA A 22 16.41 -10.16 27.54
C ALA A 22 15.01 -9.69 27.96
N GLN A 23 14.95 -8.79 28.95
CA GLN A 23 13.72 -8.17 29.40
C GLN A 23 13.14 -7.34 28.25
N ASN A 24 12.00 -7.81 27.73
CA ASN A 24 11.09 -7.04 26.90
C ASN A 24 10.60 -5.83 27.70
N ASN A 25 11.19 -4.67 27.44
CA ASN A 25 10.49 -3.42 27.67
C ASN A 25 9.48 -3.27 26.53
N GLY A 26 8.23 -3.57 26.85
CA GLY A 26 7.10 -3.41 25.94
C GLY A 26 6.94 -1.96 25.50
N LEU A 27 7.12 -1.75 24.21
CA LEU A 27 6.26 -0.87 23.44
C LEU A 27 5.77 -1.75 22.28
N ALA A 28 4.53 -2.20 22.41
CA ALA A 28 3.84 -2.85 21.30
C ALA A 28 3.78 -1.84 20.15
N ALA A 29 4.55 -2.09 19.09
CA ALA A 29 4.25 -1.52 17.79
C ALA A 29 2.91 -2.15 17.38
N GLU A 30 1.84 -1.38 17.53
CA GLU A 30 0.50 -1.81 17.16
C GLU A 30 0.50 -2.08 15.65
N ASN A 31 0.11 -3.30 15.32
CA ASN A 31 0.32 -3.95 14.04
C ASN A 31 -0.57 -3.29 12.97
N SER A 32 -0.03 -2.33 12.20
CA SER A 32 -0.59 -1.98 10.89
C SER A 32 -0.41 -3.19 9.96
N GLY A 33 -1.36 -4.13 10.03
CA GLY A 33 -1.28 -5.44 9.40
C GLY A 33 -2.25 -5.53 8.23
N ILE A 34 -1.71 -5.81 7.04
CA ILE A 34 -2.50 -6.20 5.87
C ILE A 34 -2.87 -7.68 6.06
N ASN A 35 -4.16 -8.01 6.13
CA ASN A 35 -4.61 -9.40 6.19
C ASN A 35 -5.29 -9.78 4.88
N CYS A 36 -4.69 -10.69 4.11
CA CYS A 36 -5.21 -11.11 2.81
C CYS A 36 -5.77 -12.53 2.88
N LYS A 37 -7.02 -12.71 2.43
CA LYS A 37 -7.65 -14.02 2.22
C LYS A 37 -8.32 -14.05 0.85
N ASP A 38 -8.02 -15.08 0.06
CA ASP A 38 -8.62 -15.33 -1.26
C ASP A 38 -8.54 -14.14 -2.24
N GLY A 39 -7.43 -13.40 -2.21
CA GLY A 39 -7.21 -12.23 -3.08
C GLY A 39 -7.92 -10.94 -2.64
N VAL A 40 -8.57 -10.96 -1.47
CA VAL A 40 -9.14 -9.77 -0.82
C VAL A 40 -8.29 -9.46 0.40
N CYS A 41 -7.70 -8.27 0.41
CA CYS A 41 -6.93 -7.78 1.54
C CYS A 41 -7.76 -6.79 2.35
N GLU A 42 -7.78 -6.97 3.67
CA GLU A 42 -8.29 -5.98 4.61
C GLU A 42 -7.13 -5.09 5.06
N PHE A 43 -7.32 -3.77 4.89
CA PHE A 43 -6.36 -2.77 5.34
C PHE A 43 -6.93 -2.00 6.53
N VAL A 44 -6.29 -2.12 7.69
CA VAL A 44 -6.62 -1.37 8.90
C VAL A 44 -5.51 -0.33 9.13
N PRO A 45 -5.79 0.97 9.01
CA PRO A 45 -4.80 2.01 9.27
C PRO A 45 -4.36 2.01 10.74
N GLY A 46 -3.06 2.16 10.99
CA GLY A 46 -2.52 2.29 12.34
C GLY A 46 -2.95 3.61 13.00
N ALA A 47 -3.14 3.58 14.33
CA ALA A 47 -3.42 4.76 15.14
C ALA A 47 -2.21 5.71 15.13
N ALA A 48 -2.40 6.94 14.64
CA ALA A 48 -1.39 7.99 14.72
C ALA A 48 -1.75 8.88 15.92
N GLY A 49 -1.01 8.74 17.03
CA GLY A 49 -1.11 9.65 18.17
C GLY A 49 -0.40 10.98 17.86
N GLY A 50 -1.14 12.09 17.82
CA GLY A 50 -0.59 13.44 17.67
C GLY A 50 -1.67 14.52 17.81
N GLU A 51 -1.43 15.45 18.73
CA GLU A 51 -2.34 16.51 19.18
C GLU A 51 -2.66 17.55 18.09
N ARG A 52 -3.91 18.05 18.09
CA ARG A 52 -4.50 18.92 17.07
C ARG A 52 -4.18 20.41 17.29
N THR A 53 -3.75 21.11 16.24
CA THR A 53 -3.97 22.58 16.12
C THR A 53 -4.30 23.01 14.69
N ALA A 54 -5.46 23.68 14.56
CA ALA A 54 -5.91 24.72 13.62
C ALA A 54 -5.64 24.65 12.09
N PHE A 55 -6.76 24.57 11.34
CA PHE A 55 -7.08 25.11 10.00
C PHE A 55 -5.97 25.21 8.92
N ALA A 56 -5.79 24.12 8.20
CA ALA A 56 -5.62 24.09 6.75
C ALA A 56 -6.27 22.79 6.24
N ALA A 57 -7.01 22.84 5.13
CA ALA A 57 -7.48 21.63 4.47
C ALA A 57 -6.28 20.93 3.82
N ILE A 58 -5.63 20.07 4.61
CA ILE A 58 -4.54 19.19 4.20
C ILE A 58 -5.02 17.79 4.57
N ASN A 59 -5.04 16.88 3.60
CA ASN A 59 -5.36 15.48 3.85
C ASN A 59 -4.36 14.87 4.86
N PRO A 60 -4.78 14.39 6.05
CA PRO A 60 -3.89 14.24 7.20
C PRO A 60 -3.19 12.86 7.36
N TYR A 61 -3.12 12.00 6.33
CA TYR A 61 -2.58 10.63 6.52
C TYR A 61 -1.17 10.32 6.03
N ASN A 62 -0.52 11.20 5.27
CA ASN A 62 0.94 11.24 5.17
C ASN A 62 1.36 12.44 4.31
N ASN A 63 2.34 13.19 4.78
CA ASN A 63 2.84 14.41 4.14
C ASN A 63 3.79 14.13 2.96
N ALA A 64 3.85 12.87 2.49
CA ALA A 64 4.70 12.49 1.38
C ALA A 64 3.91 12.69 0.08
N VAL A 65 4.39 13.62 -0.75
CA VAL A 65 3.97 13.70 -2.16
C VAL A 65 4.18 12.29 -2.74
N PRO A 66 3.14 11.65 -3.33
CA PRO A 66 3.30 10.32 -3.88
C PRO A 66 4.41 10.29 -4.94
N ASP A 67 5.17 9.20 -5.03
CA ASP A 67 6.19 9.00 -6.08
C ASP A 67 5.57 8.84 -7.50
N ILE A 68 4.23 8.87 -7.55
CA ILE A 68 3.38 8.72 -8.72
C ILE A 68 2.47 9.94 -8.84
N GLU A 69 2.36 10.46 -10.04
CA GLU A 69 1.47 11.55 -10.39
C GLU A 69 0.24 11.00 -11.12
N GLY A 70 -0.88 11.70 -10.98
CA GLY A 70 -2.13 11.40 -11.67
C GLY A 70 -2.77 12.66 -12.19
N GLU A 71 -3.11 12.67 -13.47
CA GLU A 71 -3.81 13.78 -14.13
C GLU A 71 -5.06 13.25 -14.84
N TRP A 72 -6.14 14.03 -14.84
CA TRP A 72 -7.30 13.69 -15.64
C TRP A 72 -6.92 13.63 -17.12
N ALA A 73 -7.32 12.56 -17.81
CA ALA A 73 -7.00 12.37 -19.23
C ALA A 73 -7.60 13.48 -20.12
N ARG A 74 -8.68 14.15 -19.67
CA ARG A 74 -9.29 15.32 -20.34
C ARG A 74 -8.42 16.58 -20.27
N ASP A 75 -7.52 16.65 -19.29
CA ASP A 75 -6.70 17.83 -19.03
C ASP A 75 -5.27 17.67 -19.61
N VAL A 76 -4.85 16.44 -19.89
CA VAL A 76 -3.58 16.13 -20.57
C VAL A 76 -3.62 16.61 -22.04
N LYS A 77 -2.85 17.67 -22.34
CA LYS A 77 -2.79 18.27 -23.69
C LYS A 77 -2.29 17.32 -24.78
N GLN A 78 -1.27 16.51 -24.46
CA GLN A 78 -0.69 15.55 -25.39
C GLN A 78 -0.20 14.33 -24.61
N LEU A 79 -0.80 13.17 -24.91
CA LEU A 79 -0.44 11.92 -24.26
C LEU A 79 0.76 11.29 -24.97
N GLY A 80 1.81 10.96 -24.21
CA GLY A 80 2.99 10.25 -24.71
C GLY A 80 2.73 8.76 -24.96
N PRO A 81 3.78 7.95 -25.18
CA PRO A 81 3.65 6.49 -25.17
C PRO A 81 3.01 6.01 -23.87
N HIS A 82 1.93 5.24 -24.00
CA HIS A 82 1.16 4.80 -22.84
C HIS A 82 0.55 3.42 -23.06
N ASP A 83 0.29 2.76 -21.95
CA ASP A 83 -0.59 1.60 -21.90
C ASP A 83 -2.00 2.06 -21.49
N VAL A 84 -3.01 1.25 -21.79
CA VAL A 84 -4.40 1.52 -21.47
C VAL A 84 -4.98 0.37 -20.67
N PHE A 85 -5.65 0.69 -19.56
CA PHE A 85 -6.41 -0.27 -18.77
C PHE A 85 -7.81 0.27 -18.44
N THR A 86 -8.83 -0.57 -18.52
CA THR A 86 -10.20 -0.20 -18.12
C THR A 86 -10.54 -0.93 -16.83
N ALA A 87 -10.59 -0.19 -15.73
CA ALA A 87 -10.93 -0.69 -14.40
C ALA A 87 -12.43 -0.60 -14.12
N GLY A 88 -13.07 0.46 -14.62
CA GLY A 88 -14.49 0.72 -14.41
C GLY A 88 -15.39 -0.34 -15.05
N GLN A 89 -16.50 -0.63 -14.37
CA GLN A 89 -17.48 -1.64 -14.78
C GLN A 89 -18.79 -1.02 -15.29
N THR A 90 -18.97 0.29 -15.11
CA THR A 90 -20.19 1.02 -15.46
C THR A 90 -19.87 2.38 -16.05
N GLU A 91 -20.57 2.78 -17.09
CA GLU A 91 -20.46 4.12 -17.66
C GLU A 91 -21.18 5.17 -16.77
N PRO A 92 -20.71 6.43 -16.74
CA PRO A 92 -19.58 6.97 -17.50
C PRO A 92 -18.20 6.59 -16.92
N LEU A 93 -17.23 6.37 -17.81
CA LEU A 93 -15.82 6.16 -17.47
C LEU A 93 -15.01 7.46 -17.55
N ALA A 94 -14.29 7.78 -16.47
CA ALA A 94 -13.32 8.88 -16.43
C ALA A 94 -11.88 8.34 -16.54
N GLY A 95 -11.05 8.96 -17.38
CA GLY A 95 -9.66 8.56 -17.58
C GLY A 95 -8.71 9.29 -16.65
N ILE A 96 -7.79 8.58 -16.02
CA ILE A 96 -6.64 9.14 -15.28
C ILE A 96 -5.36 8.64 -15.94
N VAL A 97 -4.46 9.56 -16.24
CA VAL A 97 -3.12 9.27 -16.74
C VAL A 97 -2.17 9.25 -15.55
N PHE A 98 -1.54 8.11 -15.32
CA PHE A 98 -0.49 7.96 -14.34
C PHE A 98 0.89 8.11 -14.97
N SER A 99 1.76 8.82 -14.26
CA SER A 99 3.18 9.04 -14.60
C SER A 99 4.04 8.93 -13.36
N VAL A 100 5.32 8.64 -13.56
CA VAL A 100 6.32 8.55 -12.49
C VAL A 100 7.61 9.24 -12.94
N ASN A 101 8.31 9.88 -12.01
CA ASN A 101 9.62 10.50 -12.29
C ASN A 101 10.76 9.49 -12.13
N ASN A 102 10.59 8.50 -11.25
CA ASN A 102 11.52 7.40 -11.02
C ASN A 102 10.79 6.06 -11.14
N PRO A 103 11.45 4.97 -11.56
CA PRO A 103 10.80 3.66 -11.61
C PRO A 103 10.30 3.22 -10.23
N ILE A 104 9.02 2.87 -10.14
CA ILE A 104 8.41 2.26 -8.95
C ILE A 104 8.09 0.79 -9.19
N LYS A 105 8.02 -0.01 -8.13
CA LYS A 105 7.82 -1.45 -8.22
C LYS A 105 6.42 -1.86 -7.77
N ASN A 106 5.96 -3.01 -8.25
CA ASN A 106 4.72 -3.65 -7.84
C ASN A 106 3.51 -2.71 -7.93
N PHE A 107 3.42 -1.93 -9.01
CA PHE A 107 2.30 -1.01 -9.21
C PHE A 107 1.02 -1.81 -9.46
N LYS A 108 -0.07 -1.41 -8.79
CA LYS A 108 -1.38 -2.06 -8.92
C LYS A 108 -2.50 -1.04 -9.04
N VAL A 109 -3.51 -1.38 -9.84
CA VAL A 109 -4.82 -0.72 -9.81
C VAL A 109 -5.75 -1.56 -8.96
N LEU A 110 -6.52 -0.91 -8.08
CA LEU A 110 -7.33 -1.53 -7.05
C LEU A 110 -8.80 -1.13 -7.20
N SER A 111 -9.68 -2.08 -6.92
CA SER A 111 -11.07 -1.81 -6.55
C SER A 111 -11.18 -1.81 -5.03
N LEU A 112 -11.85 -0.80 -4.48
CA LEU A 112 -12.05 -0.61 -3.06
C LEU A 112 -13.52 -0.80 -2.70
N HIS A 113 -13.78 -1.52 -1.62
CA HIS A 113 -15.09 -1.61 -1.00
C HIS A 113 -14.96 -1.20 0.47
N LEU A 114 -15.68 -0.15 0.87
CA LEU A 114 -15.68 0.26 2.27
C LEU A 114 -16.30 -0.84 3.13
N LYS A 115 -15.53 -1.30 4.11
CA LYS A 115 -15.95 -2.30 5.10
C LYS A 115 -16.53 -1.62 6.32
N ASP A 116 -15.77 -0.68 6.89
CA ASP A 116 -16.08 -0.03 8.16
C ASP A 116 -15.25 1.26 8.30
N PHE A 117 -15.36 1.92 9.45
CA PHE A 117 -14.45 2.96 9.91
C PHE A 117 -13.76 2.52 11.21
N SER A 118 -12.45 2.73 11.29
CA SER A 118 -11.65 2.53 12.50
C SER A 118 -10.93 3.83 12.83
N ASP A 119 -11.11 4.36 14.04
CA ASP A 119 -10.56 5.64 14.49
C ASP A 119 -10.84 6.81 13.52
N GLY A 120 -12.03 6.82 12.92
CA GLY A 120 -12.44 7.83 11.94
C GLY A 120 -11.79 7.70 10.56
N LYS A 121 -11.09 6.60 10.29
CA LYS A 121 -10.46 6.29 9.00
C LYS A 121 -11.21 5.17 8.29
N PRO A 122 -11.35 5.22 6.95
CA PRO A 122 -12.00 4.16 6.21
C PRO A 122 -11.16 2.89 6.24
N VAL A 123 -11.81 1.75 6.48
CA VAL A 123 -11.25 0.41 6.31
C VAL A 123 -11.79 -0.15 5.01
N PHE A 124 -10.91 -0.46 4.07
CA PHE A 124 -11.29 -0.99 2.76
C PHE A 124 -10.99 -2.49 2.64
N LEU A 125 -11.91 -3.21 2.00
CA LEU A 125 -11.60 -4.45 1.29
C LEU A 125 -11.02 -4.09 -0.07
N VAL A 126 -9.85 -4.63 -0.36
CA VAL A 126 -9.09 -4.34 -1.57
C VAL A 126 -9.11 -5.54 -2.51
N LYS A 127 -9.44 -5.30 -3.78
CA LYS A 127 -9.29 -6.26 -4.88
C LYS A 127 -8.34 -5.71 -5.94
N GLU A 128 -7.34 -6.51 -6.31
CA GLU A 128 -6.39 -6.15 -7.38
C GLU A 128 -7.03 -6.37 -8.75
N LEU A 129 -6.93 -5.35 -9.63
CA LEU A 129 -7.50 -5.38 -10.98
C LEU A 129 -6.43 -5.42 -12.07
N TYR A 130 -5.27 -4.81 -11.79
CA TYR A 130 -4.14 -4.73 -12.71
C TYR A 130 -2.85 -4.72 -11.91
N THR A 131 -1.80 -5.31 -12.48
CA THR A 131 -0.46 -5.36 -11.87
C THR A 131 0.60 -5.05 -12.92
N LYS A 132 1.62 -4.29 -12.50
CA LYS A 132 2.81 -3.99 -13.29
C LYS A 132 4.04 -4.03 -12.38
N ASP A 133 4.94 -4.98 -12.64
CA ASP A 133 6.10 -5.25 -11.78
C ASP A 133 7.01 -4.02 -11.66
N VAL A 134 7.23 -3.31 -12.76
CA VAL A 134 8.00 -2.05 -12.78
C VAL A 134 7.25 -1.04 -13.63
N PHE A 135 6.84 0.06 -13.02
CA PHE A 135 6.25 1.20 -13.71
C PHE A 135 7.34 2.25 -13.92
N ARG A 136 7.59 2.60 -15.19
CA ARG A 136 8.74 3.39 -15.62
C ARG A 136 8.32 4.75 -16.19
N PRO A 137 9.17 5.80 -16.09
CA PRO A 137 8.87 7.14 -16.61
C PRO A 137 8.64 7.20 -18.13
N ASP A 138 9.24 6.29 -18.89
CA ASP A 138 9.20 6.30 -20.36
C ASP A 138 7.87 5.83 -20.95
N ARG A 139 6.98 5.27 -20.13
CA ARG A 139 5.70 4.75 -20.60
C ARG A 139 4.60 4.90 -19.56
N GLN A 140 3.71 5.86 -19.79
CA GLN A 140 2.59 6.21 -18.91
C GLN A 140 1.51 5.11 -18.89
N LEU A 141 0.54 5.24 -17.98
CA LEU A 141 -0.62 4.35 -17.93
C LEU A 141 -1.90 5.18 -17.87
N LEU A 142 -2.74 5.07 -18.90
CA LEU A 142 -4.11 5.59 -18.89
C LEU A 142 -5.04 4.54 -18.29
N VAL A 143 -5.66 4.83 -17.15
CA VAL A 143 -6.68 3.99 -16.54
C VAL A 143 -8.05 4.64 -16.64
N ARG A 144 -9.04 3.89 -17.11
CA ARG A 144 -10.45 4.31 -17.13
C ARG A 144 -11.18 3.77 -15.91
N PHE A 145 -11.69 4.66 -15.07
CA PHE A 145 -12.39 4.35 -13.82
C PHE A 145 -13.87 4.73 -13.90
N SER A 146 -14.70 4.03 -13.12
CA SER A 146 -16.06 4.47 -12.78
C SER A 146 -16.02 5.13 -11.41
N PHE A 147 -16.47 6.37 -11.27
CA PHE A 147 -16.59 7.04 -9.98
C PHE A 147 -18.06 7.00 -9.51
N ILE A 148 -18.35 6.12 -8.55
CA ILE A 148 -19.71 5.89 -8.06
C ILE A 148 -19.88 6.36 -6.61
N GLY A 149 -20.74 7.35 -6.39
CA GLY A 149 -21.04 7.87 -5.06
C GLY A 149 -19.88 8.66 -4.44
N SER A 150 -19.96 8.89 -3.13
CA SER A 150 -18.99 9.70 -2.36
C SER A 150 -17.90 8.90 -1.67
N ILE A 151 -18.08 7.58 -1.54
CA ILE A 151 -17.10 6.69 -0.92
C ILE A 151 -16.12 6.22 -2.01
N PRO A 152 -14.79 6.38 -1.81
CA PRO A 152 -13.81 5.92 -2.78
C PRO A 152 -13.96 4.42 -3.08
N ASN A 153 -14.02 4.09 -4.37
CA ASN A 153 -14.13 2.72 -4.89
C ASN A 153 -12.95 2.34 -5.82
N ASN A 154 -12.06 3.30 -6.08
CA ASN A 154 -10.87 3.12 -6.89
C ASN A 154 -9.63 3.39 -6.05
N GLY A 155 -8.55 2.66 -6.31
CA GLY A 155 -7.28 2.90 -5.64
C GLY A 155 -6.09 2.43 -6.46
N ILE A 156 -4.91 2.71 -5.92
CA ILE A 156 -3.64 2.19 -6.40
C ILE A 156 -2.78 1.72 -5.23
N SER A 157 -1.84 0.82 -5.52
CA SER A 157 -0.72 0.56 -4.62
C SER A 157 0.58 0.40 -5.36
N TYR A 158 1.69 0.64 -4.69
CA TYR A 158 3.03 0.44 -5.22
C TYR A 158 4.04 0.35 -4.07
N THR A 159 5.23 -0.18 -4.37
CA THR A 159 6.38 -0.14 -3.47
C THR A 159 7.20 1.12 -3.77
N ASP A 160 7.36 1.98 -2.77
CA ASP A 160 8.09 3.24 -2.84
C ASP A 160 9.62 3.05 -2.87
N GLY A 161 10.36 4.16 -3.03
CA GLY A 161 11.83 4.14 -3.07
C GLY A 161 12.50 3.60 -1.80
N ASN A 162 11.79 3.59 -0.66
CA ASN A 162 12.27 3.05 0.62
C ASN A 162 11.88 1.57 0.83
N GLY A 163 11.20 0.96 -0.14
CA GLY A 163 10.71 -0.42 -0.04
C GLY A 163 9.40 -0.57 0.72
N LYS A 164 8.72 0.53 1.10
CA LYS A 164 7.41 0.48 1.75
C LYS A 164 6.32 0.36 0.69
N THR A 165 5.38 -0.58 0.86
CA THR A 165 4.16 -0.61 0.05
C THR A 165 3.19 0.46 0.54
N ARG A 166 2.73 1.31 -0.37
CA ARG A 166 1.75 2.38 -0.11
C ARG A 166 0.44 2.08 -0.81
N TYR A 167 -0.67 2.46 -0.18
CA TYR A 167 -2.02 2.26 -0.67
C TYR A 167 -2.71 3.61 -0.72
N TYR A 168 -3.31 3.95 -1.85
CA TYR A 168 -4.03 5.21 -2.02
C TYR A 168 -5.42 4.96 -2.57
N SER A 169 -6.42 5.57 -1.96
CA SER A 169 -7.74 5.72 -2.58
C SER A 169 -7.72 6.91 -3.52
N ILE A 170 -8.45 6.81 -4.63
CA ILE A 170 -8.57 7.87 -5.63
C ILE A 170 -10.02 8.35 -5.62
N SER A 171 -10.19 9.66 -5.48
CA SER A 171 -11.49 10.33 -5.53
C SER A 171 -11.41 11.64 -6.31
N GLU A 172 -12.54 12.10 -6.82
CA GLU A 172 -12.70 13.46 -7.33
C GLU A 172 -13.12 14.38 -6.17
N SER A 173 -12.43 15.50 -6.02
CA SER A 173 -12.80 16.56 -5.07
C SER A 173 -14.17 17.12 -5.43
N GLY A 174 -15.11 17.09 -4.49
CA GLY A 174 -16.42 17.72 -4.66
C GLY A 174 -16.38 19.25 -4.66
N MET A 175 -15.24 19.87 -4.34
CA MET A 175 -15.08 21.33 -4.32
C MET A 175 -14.73 21.89 -5.70
N ASP A 176 -13.80 21.24 -6.41
CA ASP A 176 -13.19 21.77 -7.62
C ASP A 176 -12.96 20.72 -8.72
N GLY A 177 -13.35 19.46 -8.49
CA GLY A 177 -13.17 18.38 -9.46
C GLY A 177 -11.73 17.88 -9.60
N SER A 178 -10.82 18.30 -8.72
CA SER A 178 -9.43 17.83 -8.74
C SER A 178 -9.30 16.37 -8.32
N LEU A 179 -8.25 15.69 -8.79
CA LEU A 179 -7.92 14.35 -8.31
C LEU A 179 -7.34 14.41 -6.90
N VAL A 180 -7.88 13.58 -6.01
CA VAL A 180 -7.41 13.44 -4.63
C VAL A 180 -6.93 12.02 -4.41
N PHE A 181 -5.68 11.92 -3.97
CA PHE A 181 -5.06 10.69 -3.48
C PHE A 181 -5.02 10.73 -1.96
N SER A 182 -5.59 9.72 -1.31
CA SER A 182 -5.59 9.59 0.16
C SER A 182 -4.93 8.28 0.55
N GLU A 183 -3.83 8.34 1.30
CA GLU A 183 -3.23 7.13 1.90
C GLU A 183 -4.22 6.58 2.93
N PHE A 184 -4.45 5.26 2.92
CA PHE A 184 -5.35 4.58 3.85
C PHE A 184 -4.68 3.36 4.46
#